data_AF-A0A5K1JS06-F1
#
_entry.id   AF-A0A5K1JS06-F1
#
_cell.length_a   1.000
_cell.length_b   1.000
_cell.length_c   1.000
_cell.angle_alpha   90.00
_cell.angle_beta   90.00
_cell.angle_gamma   90.00
#
_symmetry.space_group_name_H-M   'P 1'
#
loop_
_entity.id
_entity.type
_entity.pdbx_description
1 polymer ?
#
loop_
_entity_poly.entity_id
_entity_poly.type
_entity_poly.pdbx_seq_one_letter_code
_entity_poly.pdbx_strand_id
1 'polypeptide(L)'
;MIEYHACLYAAPCLALATWTVFLHRYTLRGDFIVLGHAIGFTSLYFALAASALANLAFKTSLDAGALYIATLLLVTLAHRLSPWHPLASYPGPLLARTTSLWLTYVSYTGKRYLILDALHARYGPFLRVGPNTLSINSPNAVPIYVSAEKSEMYRLPGHYDAAGLFFKQDKPDAHRARRRIWSPMFAPGGIAPLVPQLERRTVQLLKTLEERQARTKDGFVEMSEPMYHWAHDFTGDMVFGGCNKFEFMKNGDKRGIVGTGKRAMALMD
;
A
#
# COMPACT_ATOMS: atom_id res chain seq x y z
N MET A 1 15.60 -31.81 33.91
CA MET A 1 16.47 -31.57 32.74
C MET A 1 15.93 -32.21 31.46
N ILE A 2 15.46 -33.46 31.47
CA ILE A 2 14.95 -34.15 30.27
C ILE A 2 13.77 -33.40 29.62
N GLU A 3 12.79 -32.94 30.41
CA GLU A 3 11.63 -32.20 29.91
C GLU A 3 11.99 -30.83 29.30
N TYR A 4 13.04 -30.16 29.81
CA TYR A 4 13.55 -28.90 29.22
C TYR A 4 14.10 -29.12 27.81
N HIS A 5 14.93 -30.14 27.63
CA HIS A 5 15.48 -30.47 26.33
C HIS A 5 14.39 -30.87 25.33
N ALA A 6 13.36 -31.61 25.78
CA ALA A 6 12.22 -31.96 24.94
C ALA A 6 11.49 -30.73 24.39
N CYS A 7 11.24 -29.70 25.21
CA CYS A 7 10.64 -28.44 24.76
C CYS A 7 11.51 -27.71 23.73
N LEU A 8 12.83 -27.69 23.93
CA LEU A 8 13.75 -27.05 22.97
C LEU A 8 13.81 -27.80 21.63
N TYR A 9 13.79 -29.13 21.63
CA TYR A 9 13.77 -29.90 20.38
C TYR A 9 12.43 -29.82 19.64
N ALA A 10 11.32 -29.66 20.38
CA ALA A 10 10.00 -29.52 19.78
C ALA A 10 9.80 -28.17 19.06
N ALA A 11 10.45 -27.10 19.52
CA ALA A 11 10.29 -25.75 18.98
C ALA A 11 10.64 -25.64 17.47
N PRO A 12 11.81 -26.11 16.97
CA PRO A 12 12.11 -26.13 15.54
C PRO A 12 11.13 -26.97 14.71
N CYS A 13 10.71 -28.13 15.22
CA CYS A 13 9.76 -29.02 14.54
C CYS A 13 8.40 -28.33 14.36
N LEU A 14 7.91 -27.65 15.41
CA LEU A 14 6.68 -26.88 15.35
C LEU A 14 6.82 -25.70 14.38
N ALA A 15 7.96 -25.02 14.37
CA ALA A 15 8.23 -23.93 13.42
C ALA A 15 8.16 -24.41 11.97
N LEU A 16 8.77 -25.57 11.66
CA LEU A 16 8.71 -26.17 10.33
C LEU A 16 7.27 -26.54 9.94
N ALA A 17 6.51 -27.13 10.86
CA ALA A 17 5.09 -27.43 10.65
C ALA A 17 4.27 -26.16 10.39
N THR A 18 4.41 -25.13 11.21
CA THR A 18 3.73 -23.84 11.01
C THR A 18 4.11 -23.21 9.67
N TRP A 19 5.39 -23.24 9.31
CA TRP A 19 5.86 -22.67 8.05
C TRP A 19 5.26 -23.38 6.83
N THR A 20 5.33 -24.72 6.82
CA THR A 20 4.83 -25.56 5.71
C THR A 20 3.31 -25.50 5.54
N VAL A 21 2.57 -25.53 6.65
CA VAL A 21 1.09 -25.55 6.62
C VAL A 21 0.53 -24.15 6.33
N PHE A 22 1.05 -23.12 7.00
CA PHE A 22 0.46 -21.79 6.99
C PHE A 22 1.25 -20.81 6.13
N LEU A 23 2.51 -20.53 6.48
CA LEU A 23 3.23 -19.38 5.92
C LEU A 23 3.68 -19.58 4.47
N HIS A 24 3.85 -20.83 4.03
CA HIS A 24 4.18 -21.16 2.63
C HIS A 24 2.95 -21.05 1.73
N ARG A 25 1.75 -21.33 2.24
CA ARG A 25 0.52 -21.45 1.43
C ARG A 25 -0.45 -20.27 1.55
N TYR A 26 -0.43 -19.57 2.69
CA TYR A 26 -1.41 -18.52 3.00
C TYR A 26 -0.72 -17.20 3.35
N THR A 27 -1.25 -16.11 2.81
CA THR A 27 -0.90 -14.75 3.23
C THR A 27 -1.71 -14.40 4.47
N LEU A 28 -1.15 -14.68 5.65
CA LEU A 28 -1.75 -14.26 6.92
C LEU A 28 -1.38 -12.81 7.23
N ARG A 29 -2.35 -12.05 7.75
CA ARG A 29 -2.14 -10.68 8.22
C ARG A 29 -1.21 -10.70 9.44
N GLY A 30 -0.25 -9.78 9.49
CA GLY A 30 0.84 -9.82 10.48
C GLY A 30 0.37 -9.70 11.94
N ASP A 31 -0.72 -8.99 12.18
CA ASP A 31 -1.35 -8.85 13.51
C ASP A 31 -1.91 -10.19 14.03
N PHE A 32 -2.61 -10.96 13.21
CA PHE A 32 -3.07 -12.31 13.60
C PHE A 32 -1.91 -13.25 13.92
N ILE A 33 -0.82 -13.16 13.14
CA ILE A 33 0.39 -13.93 13.40
C ILE A 33 0.95 -13.53 14.78
N VAL A 34 1.16 -12.24 15.04
CA VAL A 34 1.72 -11.76 16.31
C VAL A 34 0.85 -12.18 17.50
N LEU A 35 -0.48 -12.02 17.39
CA LEU A 35 -1.42 -12.46 18.43
C LEU A 35 -1.36 -13.97 18.66
N GLY A 36 -1.34 -14.77 17.59
CA GLY A 36 -1.24 -16.23 17.70
C GLY A 36 0.04 -16.68 18.40
N HIS A 37 1.17 -16.05 18.09
CA HIS A 37 2.44 -16.34 18.76
C HIS A 37 2.44 -15.87 20.21
N ALA A 38 1.89 -14.69 20.51
CA ALA A 38 1.78 -14.18 21.87
C ALA A 38 0.92 -15.09 22.75
N ILE A 39 -0.22 -15.56 22.23
CA ILE A 39 -1.08 -16.54 22.91
C ILE A 39 -0.31 -17.84 23.10
N GLY A 40 0.33 -18.38 22.06
CA GLY A 40 1.11 -19.62 22.16
C GLY A 40 2.21 -19.58 23.21
N PHE A 41 3.00 -18.49 23.26
CA PHE A 41 4.04 -18.33 24.28
C PHE A 41 3.48 -18.16 25.69
N THR A 42 2.39 -17.42 25.83
CA THR A 42 1.73 -17.22 27.12
C THR A 42 1.16 -18.55 27.64
N SER A 43 0.50 -19.34 26.77
CA SER A 43 -0.01 -20.67 27.11
C SER A 43 1.11 -21.63 27.49
N LEU A 44 2.24 -21.63 26.77
CA LEU A 44 3.40 -22.45 27.10
C LEU A 44 3.97 -22.08 28.48
N TYR A 45 4.09 -20.79 28.77
CA TYR A 45 4.54 -20.30 30.06
C TYR A 45 3.65 -20.78 31.20
N PHE A 46 2.33 -20.61 31.10
CA PHE A 46 1.40 -21.05 32.15
C PHE A 46 1.37 -22.57 32.33
N ALA A 47 1.47 -23.34 31.23
CA ALA A 47 1.56 -24.78 31.30
C ALA A 47 2.83 -25.26 32.03
N LEU A 48 3.97 -24.63 31.75
CA LEU A 48 5.24 -24.93 32.44
C LEU A 48 5.24 -24.42 33.89
N ALA A 49 4.61 -23.28 34.17
CA ALA A 49 4.44 -22.74 35.51
C ALA A 49 3.57 -23.62 36.42
N ALA A 50 2.61 -24.35 35.84
CA ALA A 50 1.78 -25.33 36.55
C ALA A 50 2.41 -26.74 36.65
N SER A 51 3.64 -26.92 36.16
CA SER A 51 4.34 -28.21 36.11
C SER A 51 5.50 -28.28 37.10
N ALA A 52 6.19 -29.44 37.15
CA ALA A 52 7.42 -29.62 37.92
C ALA A 52 8.57 -28.66 37.50
N LEU A 53 8.43 -27.97 36.36
CA LEU A 53 9.39 -27.00 35.83
C LEU A 53 9.08 -25.54 36.18
N ALA A 54 8.19 -25.27 37.15
CA ALA A 54 7.75 -23.91 37.47
C ALA A 54 8.89 -22.89 37.67
N ASN A 55 9.97 -23.29 38.34
CA ASN A 55 11.15 -22.44 38.60
C ASN A 55 11.94 -22.08 37.33
N LEU A 56 11.76 -22.81 36.23
CA LEU A 56 12.41 -22.58 34.94
C LEU A 56 11.41 -22.16 33.85
N ALA A 57 10.11 -22.07 34.16
CA ALA A 57 9.04 -21.84 33.20
C ALA A 57 9.27 -20.59 32.34
N PHE A 58 9.75 -19.49 32.94
CA PHE A 58 10.04 -18.26 32.21
C PHE A 58 11.20 -18.44 31.22
N LYS A 59 12.34 -18.95 31.68
CA LYS A 59 13.54 -19.15 30.84
C LYS A 59 13.27 -20.16 29.72
N THR A 60 12.67 -21.30 30.05
CA THR A 60 12.32 -22.34 29.08
C THR A 60 11.37 -21.83 27.98
N SER A 61 10.37 -21.04 28.35
CA SER A 61 9.43 -20.44 27.39
C SER A 61 10.11 -19.41 26.48
N LEU A 62 11.01 -18.59 27.05
CA LEU A 62 11.79 -17.62 26.29
C LEU A 62 12.75 -18.30 25.30
N ASP A 63 13.52 -19.29 25.76
CA ASP A 63 14.47 -20.05 24.93
C ASP A 63 13.74 -20.78 23.80
N ALA A 64 12.65 -21.49 24.13
CA ALA A 64 11.83 -22.20 23.14
C ALA A 64 11.21 -21.23 22.13
N GLY A 65 10.75 -20.06 22.58
CA GLY A 65 10.20 -19.05 21.69
C GLY A 65 11.23 -18.40 20.79
N ALA A 66 12.40 -18.05 21.32
CA ALA A 66 13.50 -17.53 20.52
C ALA A 66 13.94 -18.54 19.44
N LEU A 67 14.08 -19.82 19.82
CA LEU A 67 14.47 -20.88 18.89
C LEU A 67 13.40 -21.13 17.81
N TYR A 68 12.12 -21.12 18.19
CA TYR A 68 11.00 -21.23 17.26
C TYR A 68 11.00 -20.07 16.24
N ILE A 69 11.10 -18.81 16.70
CA ILE A 69 11.11 -17.64 15.82
C ILE A 69 12.35 -17.62 14.93
N ALA A 70 13.53 -17.94 15.48
CA ALA A 70 14.76 -18.04 14.71
C ALA A 70 14.65 -19.10 13.59
N THR A 71 14.09 -20.27 13.91
CA THR A 71 13.85 -21.34 12.92
C THR A 71 12.90 -20.87 11.82
N LEU A 72 11.79 -20.22 12.17
CA LEU A 72 10.85 -19.66 11.20
C LEU A 72 11.52 -18.65 10.25
N LEU A 73 12.32 -17.73 10.79
CA LEU A 73 13.02 -16.72 10.00
C LEU A 73 14.02 -17.38 9.06
N LEU A 74 14.84 -18.30 9.56
CA LEU A 74 15.84 -19.00 8.77
C LEU A 74 15.22 -19.81 7.63
N VAL A 75 14.19 -20.60 7.90
CA VAL A 75 13.49 -21.39 6.88
C VAL A 75 12.84 -20.48 5.83
N THR A 76 12.23 -19.37 6.26
CA THR A 76 11.63 -18.39 5.36
C THR A 76 12.66 -17.72 4.46
N LEU A 77 13.80 -17.29 5.01
CA LEU A 77 14.88 -16.68 4.25
C LEU A 77 15.52 -17.68 3.28
N ALA A 78 15.78 -18.90 3.75
CA ALA A 78 16.30 -19.99 2.92
C ALA A 78 15.39 -20.25 1.73
N HIS A 79 14.08 -20.38 1.96
CA HIS A 79 13.12 -20.57 0.87
C HIS A 79 13.07 -19.38 -0.10
N ARG A 80 13.02 -18.14 0.40
CA ARG A 80 12.92 -16.93 -0.44
C ARG A 80 14.13 -16.72 -1.35
N LEU A 81 15.31 -17.13 -0.89
CA LEU A 81 16.57 -17.05 -1.62
C LEU A 81 16.86 -18.30 -2.44
N SER A 82 16.21 -19.43 -2.15
CA SER A 82 16.43 -20.69 -2.84
C SER A 82 16.02 -20.64 -4.32
N PRO A 83 16.63 -21.48 -5.17
CA PRO A 83 16.21 -21.69 -6.55
C PRO A 83 14.78 -22.24 -6.69
N TRP A 84 14.23 -22.85 -5.63
CA TRP A 84 12.87 -23.39 -5.61
C TRP A 84 11.80 -22.31 -5.45
N HIS A 85 12.18 -21.08 -5.13
CA HIS A 85 11.24 -19.98 -5.09
C HIS A 85 10.65 -19.72 -6.49
N PRO A 86 9.32 -19.56 -6.66
CA PRO A 86 8.71 -19.33 -7.98
C PRO A 86 9.30 -18.13 -8.73
N LEU A 87 9.73 -17.12 -7.96
CA LEU A 87 10.38 -15.90 -8.48
C LEU A 87 11.91 -15.92 -8.38
N ALA A 88 12.56 -17.09 -8.31
CA ALA A 88 14.02 -17.19 -8.18
C ALA A 88 14.78 -16.72 -9.43
N SER A 89 14.19 -16.90 -10.61
CA SER A 89 14.78 -16.50 -11.90
C SER A 89 14.84 -14.98 -12.10
N TYR A 90 14.03 -14.22 -11.36
CA TYR A 90 13.96 -12.77 -11.51
C TYR A 90 15.04 -12.08 -10.67
N PRO A 91 15.86 -11.20 -11.29
CA PRO A 91 16.89 -10.46 -10.58
C PRO A 91 16.30 -9.41 -9.65
N GLY A 92 17.10 -8.95 -8.67
CA GLY A 92 16.75 -7.83 -7.81
C GLY A 92 17.64 -7.72 -6.58
N PRO A 93 17.56 -6.60 -5.84
CA PRO A 93 18.32 -6.42 -4.61
C PRO A 93 18.06 -7.54 -3.61
N LEU A 94 19.10 -8.00 -2.91
CA LEU A 94 18.98 -9.11 -1.96
C LEU A 94 17.91 -8.84 -0.88
N LEU A 95 17.88 -7.61 -0.34
CA LEU A 95 16.89 -7.19 0.65
C LEU A 95 15.46 -7.21 0.09
N ALA A 96 15.28 -6.85 -1.19
CA ALA A 96 13.97 -6.90 -1.84
C ALA A 96 13.48 -8.35 -2.01
N ARG A 97 14.39 -9.30 -2.23
CA ARG A 97 14.05 -10.74 -2.32
C ARG A 97 13.65 -11.33 -0.97
N THR A 98 14.19 -10.81 0.14
CA THR A 98 13.99 -11.37 1.47
C THR A 98 12.82 -10.77 2.23
N THR A 99 12.51 -9.48 2.07
CA THR A 99 11.47 -8.81 2.86
C THR A 99 10.72 -7.72 2.09
N SER A 100 9.41 -7.63 2.30
CA SER A 100 8.57 -6.55 1.76
C SER A 100 8.89 -5.20 2.41
N LEU A 101 9.50 -5.19 3.60
CA LEU A 101 9.91 -3.97 4.31
C LEU A 101 10.88 -3.13 3.50
N TRP A 102 11.67 -3.74 2.62
CA TRP A 102 12.55 -3.01 1.72
C TRP A 102 11.74 -2.07 0.81
N LEU A 103 10.65 -2.57 0.20
CA LEU A 103 9.82 -1.76 -0.67
C LEU A 103 9.04 -0.70 0.13
N THR A 104 8.59 -1.04 1.34
CA THR A 104 7.96 -0.07 2.26
C THR A 104 8.92 1.06 2.60
N TYR A 105 10.18 0.76 2.93
CA TYR A 105 11.21 1.76 3.17
C TYR A 105 11.45 2.61 1.92
N VAL A 106 11.58 2.00 0.74
CA VAL A 106 11.74 2.72 -0.53
C VAL A 106 10.55 3.66 -0.79
N SER A 107 9.31 3.23 -0.55
CA SER A 107 8.12 4.09 -0.63
C SER A 107 8.19 5.24 0.37
N TYR A 108 8.55 4.96 1.62
CA TYR A 108 8.67 5.95 2.69
C TYR A 108 9.65 7.08 2.36
N THR A 109 10.71 6.81 1.58
CA THR A 109 11.64 7.87 1.13
C THR A 109 11.03 8.86 0.14
N GLY A 110 9.84 8.60 -0.42
CA GLY A 110 9.24 9.39 -1.49
C GLY A 110 9.96 9.27 -2.85
N LYS A 111 10.99 8.43 -2.94
CA LYS A 111 11.85 8.28 -4.13
C LYS A 111 11.66 6.94 -4.84
N ARG A 112 10.54 6.26 -4.59
CA ARG A 112 10.26 4.93 -5.17
C ARG A 112 10.40 4.89 -6.68
N TYR A 113 9.86 5.88 -7.39
CA TYR A 113 9.90 5.92 -8.85
C TYR A 113 11.36 6.01 -9.37
N LEU A 114 12.21 6.86 -8.77
CA LEU A 114 13.63 6.98 -9.12
C LEU A 114 14.40 5.70 -8.84
N ILE A 115 14.15 5.09 -7.68
CA ILE A 115 14.84 3.86 -7.28
C ILE A 115 14.45 2.70 -8.19
N LEU A 116 13.15 2.54 -8.51
CA LEU A 116 12.69 1.49 -9.40
C LEU A 116 13.18 1.70 -10.84
N ASP A 117 13.21 2.94 -11.33
CA ASP A 117 13.78 3.27 -12.64
C ASP A 117 15.25 2.88 -12.74
N ALA A 118 16.07 3.29 -11.76
CA ALA A 118 17.49 2.92 -11.70
C ALA A 118 17.70 1.39 -11.59
N LEU A 119 16.83 0.69 -10.87
CA LEU A 119 16.90 -0.77 -10.77
C LEU A 119 16.48 -1.46 -12.06
N HIS A 120 15.47 -0.95 -12.77
CA HIS A 120 15.09 -1.45 -14.09
C HIS A 120 16.19 -1.21 -15.14
N ALA A 121 16.87 -0.06 -15.08
CA ALA A 121 18.05 0.20 -15.91
C ALA A 121 19.19 -0.80 -15.64
N ARG A 122 19.34 -1.26 -14.39
CA ARG A 122 20.40 -2.21 -13.98
C ARG A 122 20.05 -3.68 -14.22
N TYR A 123 18.84 -4.11 -13.89
CA TYR A 123 18.44 -5.52 -13.85
C TYR A 123 17.52 -5.92 -15.01
N GLY A 124 17.03 -4.96 -15.78
CA GLY A 124 16.16 -5.17 -16.92
C GLY A 124 14.66 -5.01 -16.62
N PRO A 125 13.79 -5.40 -17.55
CA PRO A 125 12.37 -5.08 -17.52
C PRO A 125 11.57 -5.84 -16.46
N PHE A 126 12.11 -6.94 -15.91
CA PHE A 126 11.45 -7.71 -14.86
C PHE A 126 12.34 -7.76 -13.62
N LEU A 127 11.86 -7.17 -12.53
CA LEU A 127 12.63 -6.95 -11.32
C LEU A 127 11.86 -7.45 -10.10
N ARG A 128 12.51 -8.24 -9.25
CA ARG A 128 11.94 -8.66 -7.97
C ARG A 128 12.13 -7.56 -6.92
N VAL A 129 11.02 -6.97 -6.47
CA VAL A 129 10.97 -5.85 -5.52
C VAL A 129 10.35 -6.22 -4.16
N GLY A 130 9.95 -7.49 -4.01
CA GLY A 130 9.48 -8.08 -2.77
C GLY A 130 9.62 -9.60 -2.83
N PRO A 131 9.42 -10.31 -1.70
CA PRO A 131 9.44 -11.77 -1.68
C PRO A 131 8.51 -12.38 -2.74
N ASN A 132 7.29 -11.84 -2.84
CA ASN A 132 6.25 -12.27 -3.77
C ASN A 132 5.80 -11.12 -4.69
N THR A 133 6.71 -10.20 -5.03
CA THR A 133 6.35 -8.98 -5.80
C THR A 133 7.36 -8.72 -6.90
N LEU A 134 6.84 -8.60 -8.12
CA LEU A 134 7.59 -8.18 -9.30
C LEU A 134 7.21 -6.76 -9.70
N SER A 135 8.20 -5.98 -10.08
CA SER A 135 8.05 -4.75 -10.85
C SER A 135 8.31 -5.10 -12.32
N ILE A 136 7.42 -4.67 -13.19
CA ILE A 136 7.46 -4.98 -14.62
C ILE A 136 7.45 -3.67 -15.41
N ASN A 137 8.47 -3.47 -16.23
CA ASN A 137 8.62 -2.34 -17.12
C ASN A 137 8.67 -2.86 -18.57
N SER A 138 7.50 -3.24 -19.11
CA SER A 138 7.37 -3.74 -20.47
C SER A 138 5.99 -3.42 -21.05
N PRO A 139 5.88 -2.94 -22.30
CA PRO A 139 4.58 -2.71 -22.95
C PRO A 139 3.77 -4.01 -23.10
N ASN A 140 4.44 -5.17 -23.15
CA ASN A 140 3.76 -6.46 -23.26
C ASN A 140 3.07 -6.90 -21.96
N ALA A 141 3.27 -6.18 -20.85
CA ALA A 141 2.64 -6.46 -19.56
C ALA A 141 1.22 -5.90 -19.44
N VAL A 142 0.76 -5.10 -20.41
CA VAL A 142 -0.58 -4.48 -20.42
C VAL A 142 -1.73 -5.48 -20.13
N PRO A 143 -1.74 -6.71 -20.68
CA PRO A 143 -2.81 -7.67 -20.41
C PRO A 143 -3.02 -7.98 -18.92
N ILE A 144 -1.96 -7.91 -18.11
CA ILE A 144 -2.03 -8.14 -16.65
C ILE A 144 -3.00 -7.14 -16.01
N TYR A 145 -3.02 -5.88 -16.47
CA TYR A 145 -3.89 -4.84 -15.92
C TYR A 145 -5.36 -5.01 -16.30
N VAL A 146 -5.67 -5.82 -17.31
CA VAL A 146 -7.05 -6.10 -17.74
C VAL A 146 -7.68 -7.21 -16.89
N SER A 147 -6.88 -8.20 -16.49
CA SER A 147 -7.33 -9.39 -15.75
C SER A 147 -7.00 -9.37 -14.26
N ALA A 148 -6.22 -8.40 -13.77
CA ALA A 148 -5.84 -8.34 -12.37
C ALA A 148 -7.03 -8.05 -11.45
N GLU A 149 -7.12 -8.80 -10.36
CA GLU A 149 -8.03 -8.53 -9.27
C GLU A 149 -7.43 -7.49 -8.32
N LYS A 150 -8.30 -6.68 -7.68
CA LYS A 150 -7.85 -5.69 -6.70
C LYS A 150 -7.40 -6.39 -5.43
N SER A 151 -6.19 -6.09 -4.97
CA SER A 151 -5.61 -6.59 -3.72
C SER A 151 -6.44 -6.19 -2.49
N GLU A 152 -6.41 -7.01 -1.43
CA GLU A 152 -7.03 -6.74 -0.12
C GLU A 152 -6.73 -5.34 0.45
N MET A 153 -5.60 -4.72 0.09
CA MET A 153 -5.26 -3.34 0.46
C MET A 153 -6.36 -2.33 0.13
N TYR A 154 -7.16 -2.57 -0.91
CA TYR A 154 -8.27 -1.69 -1.28
C TYR A 154 -9.48 -1.76 -0.31
N ARG A 155 -9.51 -2.72 0.64
CA ARG A 155 -10.53 -2.78 1.71
C ARG A 155 -10.23 -1.81 2.86
N LEU A 156 -8.97 -1.51 3.13
CA LEU A 156 -8.54 -0.69 4.27
C LEU A 156 -9.08 0.76 4.21
N PRO A 157 -9.01 1.47 3.07
CA PRO A 157 -9.69 2.77 2.93
C PRO A 157 -11.21 2.64 2.70
N GLY A 158 -11.70 1.42 2.47
CA GLY A 158 -13.07 1.13 2.01
C GLY A 158 -14.06 0.75 3.11
N HIS A 159 -13.71 0.90 4.40
CA HIS A 159 -14.54 0.48 5.55
C HIS A 159 -15.84 1.28 5.78
N TYR A 160 -16.28 2.08 4.81
CA TYR A 160 -17.59 2.75 4.85
C TYR A 160 -18.56 2.02 3.91
N ASP A 161 -19.84 1.91 4.31
CA ASP A 161 -20.93 1.37 3.48
C ASP A 161 -21.02 2.03 2.08
N ALA A 162 -20.39 3.19 1.92
CA ALA A 162 -20.22 3.93 0.68
C ALA A 162 -18.78 3.87 0.10
N ALA A 163 -18.22 2.67 -0.12
CA ALA A 163 -16.94 2.56 -0.84
C ALA A 163 -17.06 3.13 -2.27
N GLY A 164 -16.18 4.07 -2.65
CA GLY A 164 -16.09 4.61 -4.01
C GLY A 164 -15.71 3.56 -5.05
N LEU A 165 -15.97 3.82 -6.34
CA LEU A 165 -15.73 2.86 -7.44
C LEU A 165 -14.28 2.31 -7.44
N PHE A 166 -13.31 3.15 -7.09
CA PHE A 166 -11.91 2.78 -6.98
C PHE A 166 -11.63 1.70 -5.92
N PHE A 167 -12.29 1.77 -4.76
CA PHE A 167 -12.07 0.83 -3.64
C PHE A 167 -12.96 -0.41 -3.70
N LYS A 168 -13.99 -0.44 -4.56
CA LYS A 168 -14.86 -1.60 -4.70
C LYS A 168 -14.13 -2.79 -5.29
N GLN A 169 -14.04 -3.84 -4.47
CA GLN A 169 -13.55 -5.17 -4.84
C GLN A 169 -14.69 -6.16 -5.08
N ASP A 170 -15.84 -5.97 -4.43
CA ASP A 170 -16.94 -6.93 -4.43
C ASP A 170 -17.42 -7.23 -5.85
N LYS A 171 -17.73 -8.52 -6.09
CA LYS A 171 -18.37 -9.14 -7.26
C LYS A 171 -18.22 -8.34 -8.55
N PRO A 172 -17.51 -8.82 -9.59
CA PRO A 172 -17.28 -8.08 -10.83
C PRO A 172 -18.50 -7.33 -11.39
N ASP A 173 -19.72 -7.86 -11.18
CA ASP A 173 -20.99 -7.21 -11.51
C ASP A 173 -21.27 -5.88 -10.79
N ALA A 174 -20.99 -5.75 -9.50
CA ALA A 174 -21.24 -4.52 -8.74
C ALA A 174 -20.29 -3.40 -9.18
N HIS A 175 -19.02 -3.72 -9.41
CA HIS A 175 -18.07 -2.78 -9.98
C HIS A 175 -18.46 -2.40 -11.42
N ARG A 176 -18.81 -3.38 -12.27
CA ARG A 176 -19.28 -3.13 -13.65
C ARG A 176 -20.52 -2.25 -13.69
N ALA A 177 -21.52 -2.54 -12.86
CA ALA A 177 -22.76 -1.77 -12.78
C ALA A 177 -22.49 -0.30 -12.42
N ARG A 178 -21.64 -0.04 -11.43
CA ARG A 178 -21.27 1.34 -11.07
C ARG A 178 -20.41 2.02 -12.12
N ARG A 179 -19.45 1.30 -12.73
CA ARG A 179 -18.65 1.83 -13.85
C ARG A 179 -19.56 2.27 -15.01
N ARG A 180 -20.59 1.49 -15.34
CA ARG A 180 -21.54 1.80 -16.41
C ARG A 180 -22.26 3.14 -16.22
N ILE A 181 -22.50 3.57 -14.98
CA ILE A 181 -23.11 4.87 -14.67
C ILE A 181 -22.15 6.01 -14.99
N TRP A 182 -20.86 5.84 -14.70
CA TRP A 182 -19.83 6.87 -14.91
C TRP A 182 -19.29 6.91 -16.34
N SER A 183 -19.27 5.78 -17.06
CA SER A 183 -18.68 5.68 -18.41
C SER A 183 -19.16 6.75 -19.41
N PRO A 184 -20.46 7.13 -19.48
CA PRO A 184 -20.93 8.13 -20.44
C PRO A 184 -20.29 9.52 -20.26
N MET A 185 -19.89 9.90 -19.03
CA MET A 185 -19.23 11.18 -18.77
C MET A 185 -17.86 11.28 -19.47
N PHE A 186 -17.20 10.14 -19.72
CA PHE A 186 -15.91 10.07 -20.39
C PHE A 186 -16.02 9.91 -21.91
N ALA A 187 -17.24 9.82 -22.46
CA ALA A 187 -17.46 9.82 -23.90
C ALA A 187 -17.40 11.27 -24.44
N PRO A 188 -17.10 11.48 -25.74
CA PRO A 188 -17.05 12.82 -26.32
C PRO A 188 -18.29 13.68 -26.04
N GLY A 189 -19.49 13.08 -26.09
CA GLY A 189 -20.74 13.77 -25.78
C GLY A 189 -20.91 14.14 -24.29
N GLY A 190 -20.28 13.43 -23.37
CA GLY A 190 -20.25 13.77 -21.94
C GLY A 190 -19.21 14.83 -21.59
N ILE A 191 -18.11 14.90 -22.37
CA ILE A 191 -17.04 15.89 -22.18
C ILE A 191 -17.42 17.25 -22.76
N ALA A 192 -18.09 17.29 -23.91
CA ALA A 192 -18.40 18.55 -24.60
C ALA A 192 -19.09 19.61 -23.72
N PRO A 193 -20.07 19.28 -22.85
CA PRO A 193 -20.70 20.25 -21.95
C PRO A 193 -19.77 20.81 -20.85
N LEU A 194 -18.64 20.14 -20.56
CA LEU A 194 -17.68 20.58 -19.54
C LEU A 194 -16.71 21.65 -20.08
N VAL A 195 -16.55 21.76 -21.41
CA VAL A 195 -15.59 22.67 -22.04
C VAL A 195 -15.81 24.14 -21.64
N PRO A 196 -17.04 24.71 -21.66
CA PRO A 196 -17.23 26.10 -21.26
C PRO A 196 -16.89 26.36 -19.78
N GLN A 197 -17.08 25.36 -18.91
CA GLN A 197 -16.74 25.46 -17.49
C GLN A 197 -15.23 25.42 -17.30
N LEU A 198 -14.54 24.55 -18.05
CA LEU A 198 -13.09 24.44 -18.08
C LEU A 198 -12.46 25.76 -18.55
N GLU A 199 -12.95 26.33 -19.65
CA GLU A 199 -12.48 27.61 -20.20
C GLU A 199 -12.65 28.74 -19.20
N ARG A 200 -13.83 28.88 -18.60
CA ARG A 200 -14.11 29.89 -17.57
C ARG A 200 -13.12 29.79 -16.41
N ARG A 201 -12.92 28.59 -15.86
CA ARG A 201 -11.99 28.38 -14.73
C ARG A 201 -10.53 28.60 -15.15
N THR A 202 -10.17 28.27 -16.39
CA THR A 202 -8.83 28.53 -16.94
C THR A 202 -8.55 30.02 -17.07
N VAL A 203 -9.51 30.81 -17.57
CA VAL A 203 -9.38 32.29 -17.61
C VAL A 203 -9.24 32.85 -16.18
N GLN A 204 -10.00 32.31 -15.23
CA GLN A 204 -9.87 32.70 -13.82
C GLN A 204 -8.47 32.39 -13.26
N LEU A 205 -7.91 31.22 -13.59
CA LEU A 205 -6.54 30.86 -13.21
C LEU A 205 -5.52 31.87 -13.77
N LEU A 206 -5.60 32.21 -15.06
CA LEU A 206 -4.71 33.19 -15.67
C LEU A 206 -4.76 34.54 -14.93
N LYS A 207 -5.96 35.05 -14.67
CA LYS A 207 -6.15 36.29 -13.90
C LYS A 207 -5.57 36.18 -12.49
N THR A 208 -5.78 35.06 -11.80
CA THR A 208 -5.21 34.83 -10.47
C THR A 208 -3.68 34.80 -10.50
N LEU A 209 -3.07 34.24 -11.54
CA LEU A 209 -1.61 34.24 -11.70
C LEU A 209 -1.07 35.66 -11.95
N GLU A 210 -1.71 36.44 -12.83
CA GLU A 210 -1.36 37.85 -13.07
C GLU A 210 -1.43 38.68 -11.78
N GLU A 211 -2.53 38.53 -11.03
CA GLU A 211 -2.72 39.23 -9.76
C GLU A 211 -1.71 38.81 -8.69
N ARG A 212 -1.28 37.54 -8.66
CA ARG A 212 -0.26 37.06 -7.72
C ARG A 212 1.12 37.57 -8.12
N GLN A 213 1.45 37.52 -9.41
CA GLN A 213 2.70 38.03 -9.95
C GLN A 213 2.88 39.51 -9.63
N ALA A 214 1.85 40.33 -9.84
CA ALA A 214 1.88 41.76 -9.58
C ALA A 214 2.09 42.12 -8.09
N ARG A 215 1.80 41.22 -7.15
CA ARG A 215 1.99 41.44 -5.70
C ARG A 215 3.41 41.08 -5.23
N THR A 216 4.17 40.35 -6.04
CA THR A 216 5.53 39.94 -5.72
C THR A 216 6.54 40.95 -6.27
N LYS A 217 7.58 41.26 -5.50
CA LYS A 217 8.59 42.27 -5.91
C LYS A 217 9.48 41.79 -7.06
N ASP A 218 9.64 40.49 -7.18
CA ASP A 218 10.49 39.78 -8.13
C ASP A 218 9.69 39.14 -9.27
N GLY A 219 8.35 39.18 -9.22
CA GLY A 219 7.47 38.63 -10.25
C GLY A 219 7.37 37.11 -10.25
N PHE A 220 7.88 36.41 -9.22
CA PHE A 220 7.83 34.96 -9.13
C PHE A 220 6.55 34.50 -8.42
N VAL A 221 5.86 33.51 -9.00
CA VAL A 221 4.63 32.93 -8.44
C VAL A 221 4.83 31.44 -8.17
N GLU A 222 4.47 31.01 -6.97
CA GLU A 222 4.36 29.58 -6.63
C GLU A 222 3.14 28.99 -7.37
N MET A 223 3.39 28.07 -8.30
CA MET A 223 2.38 27.56 -9.22
C MET A 223 1.48 26.47 -8.62
N SER A 224 1.93 25.75 -7.58
CA SER A 224 1.18 24.64 -7.05
C SER A 224 -0.16 25.08 -6.49
N GLU A 225 -0.19 26.11 -5.64
CA GLU A 225 -1.42 26.54 -4.97
C GLU A 225 -2.52 27.00 -5.97
N PRO A 226 -2.24 27.87 -6.95
CA PRO A 226 -3.21 28.20 -8.01
C PRO A 226 -3.72 26.97 -8.77
N MET A 227 -2.83 26.04 -9.12
CA MET A 227 -3.22 24.83 -9.84
C MET A 227 -4.13 23.92 -9.02
N TYR A 228 -3.86 23.77 -7.71
CA TYR A 228 -4.74 23.01 -6.83
C TYR A 228 -6.11 23.68 -6.68
N HIS A 229 -6.14 25.00 -6.48
CA HIS A 229 -7.40 25.74 -6.40
C HIS A 229 -8.23 25.61 -7.68
N TRP A 230 -7.59 25.76 -8.84
CA TRP A 230 -8.23 25.55 -10.13
C TRP A 230 -8.80 24.14 -10.28
N ALA A 231 -8.03 23.11 -9.94
CA ALA A 231 -8.46 21.71 -10.05
C ALA A 231 -9.67 21.43 -9.14
N HIS A 232 -9.68 21.97 -7.92
CA HIS A 232 -10.81 21.83 -7.00
C HIS A 232 -12.06 22.57 -7.47
N ASP A 233 -11.92 23.82 -7.91
CA ASP A 233 -13.06 24.62 -8.41
C ASP A 233 -13.66 23.99 -9.68
N PHE A 234 -12.82 23.56 -10.63
CA PHE A 234 -13.27 22.88 -11.85
C PHE A 234 -13.94 21.53 -11.53
N THR A 235 -13.35 20.73 -10.65
CA THR A 235 -13.96 19.45 -10.22
C THR A 235 -15.29 19.69 -9.51
N GLY A 236 -15.39 20.75 -8.70
CA GLY A 236 -16.63 21.16 -8.06
C GLY A 236 -17.72 21.50 -9.09
N ASP A 237 -17.37 22.29 -10.12
CA ASP A 237 -18.30 22.64 -11.20
C ASP A 237 -18.75 21.40 -11.96
N MET A 238 -17.83 20.50 -12.30
CA MET A 238 -18.09 19.25 -13.01
C MET A 238 -19.02 18.32 -12.23
N VAL A 239 -18.79 18.14 -10.93
CA VAL A 239 -19.52 17.18 -10.09
C VAL A 239 -20.88 17.73 -9.63
N PHE A 240 -20.95 19.03 -9.33
CA PHE A 240 -22.14 19.65 -8.72
C PHE A 240 -22.88 20.60 -9.66
N GLY A 241 -22.50 20.68 -10.93
CA GLY A 241 -23.18 21.53 -11.93
C GLY A 241 -23.18 23.02 -11.57
N GLY A 242 -22.15 23.49 -10.85
CA GLY A 242 -22.05 24.87 -10.38
C GLY A 242 -22.91 25.22 -9.14
N CYS A 243 -23.59 24.25 -8.53
CA CYS A 243 -24.33 24.45 -7.28
C CYS A 243 -23.43 24.44 -6.03
N ASN A 244 -22.14 24.13 -6.19
CA ASN A 244 -21.18 24.18 -5.11
C ASN A 244 -20.78 25.64 -4.82
N LYS A 245 -20.28 25.91 -3.61
CA LYS A 245 -19.78 27.23 -3.20
C LYS A 245 -18.25 27.27 -3.13
N PHE A 246 -17.59 26.32 -3.79
CA PHE A 246 -16.13 26.29 -3.84
C PHE A 246 -15.66 27.34 -4.82
N GLU A 247 -14.85 28.25 -4.31
CA GLU A 247 -14.27 29.38 -5.04
C GLU A 247 -12.86 29.60 -4.50
N PHE A 248 -12.05 28.54 -4.51
CA PHE A 248 -10.70 28.52 -3.95
C PHE A 248 -9.77 29.48 -4.70
N MET A 249 -9.93 29.66 -6.02
CA MET A 249 -9.13 30.63 -6.76
C MET A 249 -9.37 32.07 -6.29
N LYS A 250 -10.62 32.40 -5.94
CA LYS A 250 -11.00 33.75 -5.48
C LYS A 250 -10.76 33.95 -3.98
N ASN A 251 -11.14 32.97 -3.17
CA ASN A 251 -11.23 33.10 -1.72
C ASN A 251 -10.04 32.48 -0.99
N GLY A 252 -9.21 31.69 -1.68
CA GLY A 252 -8.21 30.82 -1.06
C GLY A 252 -8.83 29.67 -0.28
N ASP A 253 -7.98 28.80 0.26
CA ASP A 253 -8.39 27.65 1.09
C ASP A 253 -8.56 28.03 2.57
N LYS A 254 -9.48 28.95 2.88
CA LYS A 254 -9.70 29.45 4.25
C LYS A 254 -10.04 28.37 5.27
N ARG A 255 -10.67 27.28 4.82
CA ARG A 255 -11.09 26.16 5.66
C ARG A 255 -10.08 25.01 5.68
N GLY A 256 -8.95 25.15 4.98
CA GLY A 256 -7.93 24.11 4.90
C GLY A 256 -8.40 22.83 4.22
N ILE A 257 -9.42 22.86 3.35
CA ILE A 257 -9.98 21.69 2.68
C ILE A 257 -8.95 21.10 1.71
N VAL A 258 -8.35 21.93 0.87
CA VAL A 258 -7.32 21.54 -0.10
C VAL A 258 -6.07 21.06 0.65
N GLY A 259 -5.63 21.83 1.64
CA GLY A 259 -4.45 21.50 2.46
C GLY A 259 -4.61 20.21 3.26
N THR A 260 -5.80 19.96 3.83
CA THR A 260 -6.09 18.72 4.57
C THR A 260 -6.21 17.54 3.63
N GLY A 261 -6.85 17.72 2.47
CA GLY A 261 -6.92 16.68 1.43
C GLY A 261 -5.54 16.19 0.99
N LYS A 262 -4.60 17.12 0.75
CA LYS A 262 -3.20 16.76 0.42
C LYS A 262 -2.53 15.92 1.51
N ARG A 263 -2.68 16.32 2.78
CA ARG A 263 -2.10 15.58 3.91
C ARG A 263 -2.73 14.20 4.07
N ALA A 264 -4.04 14.10 3.89
CA ALA A 264 -4.75 12.81 3.93
C ALA A 264 -4.28 11.87 2.82
N MET A 265 -4.07 12.38 1.59
CA MET A 265 -3.51 11.59 0.49
C MET A 265 -2.07 11.13 0.78
N ALA A 266 -1.23 12.02 1.33
CA ALA A 266 0.14 11.66 1.72
C ALA A 266 0.23 10.61 2.84
N LEU A 267 -0.84 10.41 3.62
CA LEU A 267 -0.93 9.32 4.61
C LEU A 267 -1.36 7.99 3.97
N MET A 268 -1.90 8.00 2.75
CA MET A 268 -2.35 6.80 2.03
C MET A 268 -1.31 6.23 1.04
N ASP A 269 -0.30 7.02 0.67
CA ASP A 269 0.85 6.61 -0.16
C ASP A 269 1.97 5.95 0.65
#